data_AF-A0AAE3BFZ2-F1
#
_entry.id   AF-A0AAE3BFZ2-F1
#
_cell.length_a   1.000
_cell.length_b   1.000
_cell.length_c   1.000
_cell.angle_alpha   90.00
_cell.angle_beta   90.00
_cell.angle_gamma   90.00
#
_symmetry.space_group_name_H-M   'P 1'
#
loop_
_entity.id
_entity.type
_entity.pdbx_description
1 polymer ?
#
loop_
_entity_poly.entity_id
_entity_poly.type
_entity_poly.pdbx_seq_one_letter_code
_entity_poly.pdbx_strand_id
1 'polypeptide(L)'
;MPYEPKKLPSIKVFLLQKSIDKKDARVYEIINFLNNDKSNRKVIIRFNYNGGGSVPVVEELVDTLMSIDDREISLVFTGYAISAAAYVLAYFAFYNQKNNIIVSATEPLCVVYHRPRLLNGRKHIFVEDIPSGRKLTESEKYIIRMTSEFDKVFESMWQTLERLNWTIAPHMPDVYTNKGDVSLPFEKGRINKR
;
A
#
# COMPACT_ATOMS: atom_id res chain seq x y z
N MET A 1 -37.78 19.70 -25.68
CA MET A 1 -36.32 19.72 -25.45
C MET A 1 -35.81 18.31 -25.71
N PRO A 2 -34.84 18.09 -26.61
CA PRO A 2 -34.26 16.77 -26.80
C PRO A 2 -33.48 16.37 -25.54
N TYR A 3 -33.68 15.14 -25.08
CA TYR A 3 -32.95 14.54 -23.98
C TYR A 3 -31.52 14.25 -24.45
N GLU A 4 -30.55 15.05 -24.04
CA GLU A 4 -29.15 14.69 -24.21
C GLU A 4 -28.79 13.60 -23.18
N PRO A 5 -28.40 12.39 -23.61
CA PRO A 5 -27.98 11.36 -22.67
C PRO A 5 -26.73 11.85 -21.94
N LYS A 6 -26.82 11.95 -20.60
CA LYS A 6 -25.66 12.21 -19.75
C LYS A 6 -24.61 11.14 -20.05
N LYS A 7 -23.49 11.52 -20.67
CA LYS A 7 -22.33 10.64 -20.85
C LYS A 7 -21.96 10.07 -19.48
N LEU A 8 -21.98 8.74 -19.38
CA LEU A 8 -21.49 8.05 -18.19
C LEU A 8 -20.04 8.50 -17.94
N PRO A 9 -19.65 8.74 -16.67
CA PRO A 9 -18.28 9.09 -16.37
C PRO A 9 -17.34 7.99 -16.86
N SER A 10 -16.29 8.38 -17.56
CA SER A 10 -15.25 7.45 -18.00
C SER A 10 -14.50 6.87 -16.79
N ILE A 11 -14.34 5.55 -16.80
CA ILE A 11 -13.67 4.77 -15.74
C ILE A 11 -12.40 4.18 -16.35
N LYS A 12 -11.26 4.43 -15.70
CA LYS A 12 -9.99 3.76 -16.02
C LYS A 12 -9.70 2.68 -14.98
N VAL A 13 -9.27 1.50 -15.44
CA VAL A 13 -8.93 0.36 -14.58
C VAL A 13 -7.49 -0.07 -14.83
N PHE A 14 -6.74 -0.29 -13.76
CA PHE A 14 -5.38 -0.80 -13.75
C PHE A 14 -5.28 -2.09 -12.92
N LEU A 15 -4.29 -2.92 -13.23
CA LEU A 15 -4.04 -4.19 -12.56
C LEU A 15 -2.57 -4.33 -12.14
N LEU A 16 -2.35 -4.46 -10.83
CA LEU A 16 -1.08 -4.75 -10.19
C LEU A 16 -1.15 -6.15 -9.58
N GLN A 17 -0.57 -7.13 -10.28
CA GLN A 17 -0.55 -8.54 -9.86
C GLN A 17 0.87 -9.04 -9.60
N LYS A 18 1.02 -10.05 -8.74
CA LYS A 18 2.35 -10.62 -8.39
C LYS A 18 3.25 -9.56 -7.75
N SER A 19 4.57 -9.70 -7.88
CA SER A 19 5.55 -8.75 -7.34
C SER A 19 5.66 -7.47 -8.18
N ILE A 20 6.04 -6.37 -7.53
CA ILE A 20 6.33 -5.06 -8.12
C ILE A 20 7.85 -4.90 -8.18
N ASP A 21 8.40 -4.83 -9.39
CA ASP A 21 9.84 -4.71 -9.58
C ASP A 21 10.30 -3.24 -9.59
N LYS A 22 11.62 -3.01 -9.53
CA LYS A 22 12.22 -1.65 -9.53
C LYS A 22 11.90 -0.81 -10.77
N LYS A 23 11.43 -1.45 -11.85
CA LYS A 23 11.10 -0.81 -13.14
C LYS A 23 9.72 -1.24 -13.62
N ASP A 24 8.78 -1.44 -12.69
CA ASP A 24 7.47 -1.98 -13.01
C ASP A 24 6.66 -1.00 -13.88
N ALA A 25 6.58 -1.31 -15.17
CA ALA A 25 5.88 -0.47 -16.15
C ALA A 25 4.41 -0.24 -15.79
N ARG A 26 3.77 -1.18 -15.07
CA ARG A 26 2.36 -1.08 -14.69
C ARG A 26 2.16 0.01 -13.65
N VAL A 27 3.07 0.14 -12.69
CA VAL A 27 3.03 1.21 -11.69
C VAL A 27 3.29 2.57 -12.37
N TYR A 28 4.30 2.63 -13.25
CA TYR A 28 4.60 3.88 -13.96
C TYR A 28 3.49 4.29 -14.95
N GLU A 29 2.76 3.34 -15.55
CA GLU A 29 1.56 3.66 -16.34
C GLU A 29 0.48 4.34 -15.48
N ILE A 30 0.25 3.82 -14.26
CA ILE A 30 -0.70 4.41 -13.31
C ILE A 30 -0.26 5.84 -12.95
N ILE A 31 1.00 6.02 -12.55
CA ILE A 31 1.54 7.32 -12.15
C ILE A 31 1.43 8.33 -13.30
N ASN A 32 1.87 7.94 -14.50
CA ASN A 32 1.79 8.79 -15.68
C ASN A 32 0.35 9.17 -16.02
N PHE A 33 -0.59 8.22 -15.92
CA PHE A 33 -1.99 8.50 -16.15
C PHE A 33 -2.56 9.48 -15.11
N LEU A 34 -2.31 9.26 -13.82
CA LEU A 34 -2.81 10.12 -12.75
C LEU A 34 -2.29 11.56 -12.89
N ASN A 35 -1.03 11.73 -13.30
CA ASN A 35 -0.41 13.04 -13.46
C ASN A 35 -0.86 13.79 -14.72
N ASN A 36 -1.12 13.09 -15.83
CA ASN A 36 -1.31 13.73 -17.14
C ASN A 36 -2.76 13.71 -17.65
N ASP A 37 -3.55 12.69 -17.32
CA ASP A 37 -4.92 12.54 -17.82
C ASP A 37 -5.92 12.96 -16.74
N LYS A 38 -6.71 14.01 -17.00
CA LYS A 38 -7.79 14.48 -16.09
C LYS A 38 -9.20 14.16 -16.58
N SER A 39 -9.33 13.40 -17.68
CA SER A 39 -10.62 13.11 -18.31
C SER A 39 -11.47 12.12 -17.52
N ASN A 40 -10.83 11.26 -16.71
CA ASN A 40 -11.50 10.21 -15.94
C ASN A 40 -11.75 10.66 -14.51
N ARG A 41 -13.03 10.73 -14.12
CA ARG A 41 -13.45 11.07 -12.75
C ARG A 41 -13.31 9.92 -11.77
N LYS A 42 -13.17 8.69 -12.25
CA LYS A 42 -13.00 7.49 -11.43
C LYS A 42 -11.89 6.60 -11.96
N VAL A 43 -10.98 6.22 -11.06
CA VAL A 43 -9.85 5.33 -11.34
C VAL A 43 -9.94 4.13 -10.40
N ILE A 44 -9.75 2.93 -10.94
CA ILE A 44 -9.71 1.69 -10.16
C ILE A 44 -8.32 1.08 -10.31
N ILE A 45 -7.62 0.86 -9.21
CA ILE A 45 -6.33 0.16 -9.18
C ILE A 45 -6.55 -1.15 -8.43
N ARG A 46 -6.42 -2.27 -9.15
CA ARG A 46 -6.62 -3.61 -8.59
C ARG A 46 -5.28 -4.22 -8.17
N PHE A 47 -5.17 -4.62 -6.92
CA PHE A 47 -4.06 -5.39 -6.37
C PHE A 47 -4.48 -6.84 -6.21
N ASN A 48 -4.08 -7.70 -7.15
CA ASN A 48 -4.49 -9.10 -7.17
C ASN A 48 -3.31 -10.00 -6.85
N TYR A 49 -3.40 -10.80 -5.78
CA TYR A 49 -2.34 -11.75 -5.40
C TYR A 49 -0.96 -11.08 -5.41
N ASN A 50 -0.86 -9.91 -4.75
CA ASN A 50 0.29 -9.03 -4.86
C ASN A 50 1.30 -9.31 -3.74
N GLY A 51 2.50 -9.75 -4.14
CA GLY A 51 3.57 -10.16 -3.22
C GLY A 51 4.37 -8.99 -2.64
N GLY A 52 3.99 -7.75 -2.94
CA GLY A 52 4.79 -6.56 -2.62
C GLY A 52 5.93 -6.39 -3.61
N GLY A 53 7.08 -5.91 -3.14
CA GLY A 53 8.27 -5.73 -3.97
C GLY A 53 9.02 -4.44 -3.68
N SER A 54 9.35 -3.69 -4.73
CA SER A 54 10.16 -2.48 -4.65
C SER A 54 9.46 -1.37 -3.86
N VAL A 55 9.90 -1.17 -2.62
CA VAL A 55 9.43 -0.08 -1.73
C VAL A 55 9.55 1.30 -2.39
N PRO A 56 10.66 1.67 -3.08
CA PRO A 56 10.75 2.96 -3.79
C PRO A 56 9.65 3.18 -4.83
N VAL A 57 9.34 2.15 -5.63
CA VAL A 57 8.33 2.26 -6.69
C VAL A 57 6.92 2.40 -6.10
N VAL A 58 6.67 1.71 -5.00
CA VAL A 58 5.40 1.82 -4.27
C VAL A 58 5.29 3.17 -3.55
N GLU A 59 6.39 3.69 -3.00
CA GLU A 59 6.43 5.02 -2.41
C GLU A 59 6.06 6.09 -3.44
N GLU A 60 6.65 6.05 -4.64
CA GLU A 60 6.28 6.97 -5.74
C GLU A 60 4.78 6.89 -6.09
N LEU A 61 4.20 5.68 -6.05
CA LEU A 61 2.77 5.49 -6.25
C LEU A 61 1.94 6.12 -5.11
N VAL A 62 2.34 5.92 -3.84
CA VAL A 62 1.68 6.51 -2.67
C VAL A 62 1.74 8.03 -2.74
N ASP A 63 2.91 8.61 -3.02
CA ASP A 63 3.09 10.07 -3.17
C ASP A 63 2.21 10.64 -4.28
N THR A 64 2.15 9.94 -5.43
CA THR A 64 1.28 10.32 -6.53
C THR A 64 -0.18 10.30 -6.08
N LEU A 65 -0.65 9.20 -5.50
CA LEU A 65 -2.03 9.08 -5.00
C LEU A 65 -2.37 10.15 -3.95
N MET A 66 -1.41 10.52 -3.09
CA MET A 66 -1.56 11.57 -2.09
C MET A 66 -1.74 12.96 -2.71
N SER A 67 -1.17 13.22 -3.89
CA SER A 67 -1.33 14.49 -4.61
C SER A 67 -2.63 14.62 -5.41
N ILE A 68 -3.41 13.54 -5.54
CA ILE A 68 -4.65 13.54 -6.32
C ILE A 68 -5.84 13.88 -5.42
N ASP A 69 -6.53 14.98 -5.74
CA ASP A 69 -7.74 15.44 -5.06
C ASP A 69 -8.95 15.60 -5.99
N ASP A 70 -8.75 15.52 -7.30
CA ASP A 70 -9.75 15.89 -8.32
C ASP A 70 -10.61 14.73 -8.84
N ARG A 71 -10.35 13.51 -8.37
CA ARG A 71 -11.03 12.28 -8.82
C ARG A 71 -11.15 11.24 -7.73
N GLU A 72 -12.13 10.34 -7.89
CA GLU A 72 -12.29 9.17 -7.03
C GLU A 72 -11.31 8.07 -7.44
N ILE A 73 -10.57 7.53 -6.47
CA ILE A 73 -9.67 6.40 -6.66
C ILE A 73 -10.17 5.24 -5.81
N SER A 74 -10.37 4.08 -6.43
CA SER A 74 -10.69 2.83 -5.75
C SER A 74 -9.48 1.91 -5.76
N LEU A 75 -8.88 1.66 -4.60
CA LEU A 75 -7.84 0.67 -4.39
C LEU A 75 -8.52 -0.64 -3.99
N VAL A 76 -8.48 -1.63 -4.89
CA VAL A 76 -9.25 -2.87 -4.76
C VAL A 76 -8.29 -4.05 -4.60
N PHE A 77 -8.35 -4.73 -3.47
CA PHE A 77 -7.47 -5.83 -3.14
C PHE A 77 -8.18 -7.19 -3.23
N THR A 78 -7.44 -8.22 -3.66
CA THR A 78 -7.98 -9.56 -3.96
C THR A 78 -6.91 -10.62 -3.64
N GLY A 79 -7.30 -11.71 -2.96
CA GLY A 79 -6.42 -12.80 -2.55
C GLY A 79 -5.48 -12.41 -1.41
N TYR A 80 -4.30 -11.88 -1.75
CA TYR A 80 -3.31 -11.43 -0.77
C TYR A 80 -2.62 -10.13 -1.17
N ALA A 81 -2.21 -9.38 -0.15
CA ALA A 81 -1.37 -8.18 -0.28
C ALA A 81 -0.23 -8.27 0.73
N ILE A 82 1.01 -8.33 0.25
CA ILE A 82 2.20 -8.58 1.08
C ILE A 82 3.13 -7.37 1.01
N SER A 83 3.83 -7.07 2.11
CA SER A 83 4.94 -6.11 2.16
C SER A 83 4.55 -4.74 1.58
N ALA A 84 5.19 -4.29 0.50
CA ALA A 84 4.90 -3.01 -0.14
C ALA A 84 3.42 -2.88 -0.61
N ALA A 85 2.75 -3.96 -1.02
CA ALA A 85 1.32 -3.88 -1.35
C ALA A 85 0.45 -3.76 -0.09
N ALA A 86 0.82 -4.46 0.99
CA ALA A 86 0.20 -4.28 2.31
C ALA A 86 0.40 -2.85 2.83
N TYR A 87 1.55 -2.24 2.54
CA TYR A 87 1.83 -0.84 2.86
C TYR A 87 0.84 0.11 2.19
N VAL A 88 0.59 -0.02 0.87
CA VAL A 88 -0.41 0.82 0.18
C VAL A 88 -1.79 0.69 0.83
N LEU A 89 -2.22 -0.54 1.11
CA LEU A 89 -3.48 -0.80 1.78
C LEU A 89 -3.54 -0.10 3.14
N ALA A 90 -2.56 -0.37 4.00
CA ALA A 90 -2.56 0.13 5.37
C ALA A 90 -2.43 1.65 5.42
N TYR A 91 -1.63 2.23 4.52
CA TYR A 91 -1.43 3.67 4.40
C TYR A 91 -2.75 4.39 4.17
N PHE A 92 -3.54 3.97 3.17
CA PHE A 92 -4.81 4.64 2.85
C PHE A 92 -6.00 4.14 3.68
N ALA A 93 -5.91 2.97 4.31
CA ALA A 93 -6.99 2.42 5.13
C ALA A 93 -6.94 2.88 6.58
N PHE A 94 -5.76 3.09 7.15
CA PHE A 94 -5.59 3.31 8.59
C PHE A 94 -4.82 4.59 8.91
N TYR A 95 -3.75 4.89 8.15
CA TYR A 95 -2.83 5.98 8.50
C TYR A 95 -3.25 7.35 7.95
N ASN A 96 -3.36 7.49 6.64
CA ASN A 96 -3.62 8.76 5.96
C ASN A 96 -4.80 8.62 5.00
N GLN A 97 -6.01 8.57 5.58
CA GLN A 97 -7.23 8.36 4.83
C GLN A 97 -7.59 9.63 4.03
N LYS A 98 -7.74 9.49 2.72
CA LYS A 98 -8.24 10.57 1.84
C LYS A 98 -9.71 10.34 1.48
N ASN A 99 -10.48 11.43 1.44
CA ASN A 99 -11.92 11.37 1.15
C ASN A 99 -12.25 10.79 -0.23
N ASN A 100 -11.37 11.02 -1.21
CA ASN A 100 -11.48 10.57 -2.58
C ASN A 100 -10.83 9.20 -2.83
N ILE A 101 -10.24 8.56 -1.80
CA ILE A 101 -9.64 7.22 -1.92
C ILE A 101 -10.47 6.21 -1.14
N ILE A 102 -10.93 5.17 -1.84
CA ILE A 102 -11.70 4.06 -1.27
C ILE A 102 -10.81 2.83 -1.28
N VAL A 103 -10.67 2.18 -0.12
CA VAL A 103 -9.93 0.93 0.01
C VAL A 103 -10.92 -0.20 0.26
N SER A 104 -10.90 -1.23 -0.59
CA SER A 104 -11.81 -2.37 -0.46
C SER A 104 -11.17 -3.70 -0.85
N ALA A 105 -11.76 -4.78 -0.37
CA ALA A 105 -11.50 -6.14 -0.80
C ALA A 105 -12.74 -6.70 -1.52
N THR A 106 -12.56 -7.39 -2.65
CA THR A 106 -13.70 -8.00 -3.39
C THR A 106 -14.02 -9.42 -2.93
N GLU A 107 -13.05 -10.07 -2.30
CA GLU A 107 -13.11 -11.39 -1.68
C GLU A 107 -12.34 -11.34 -0.35
N PRO A 108 -12.36 -12.40 0.48
CA PRO A 108 -11.50 -12.48 1.65
C PRO A 108 -10.02 -12.22 1.28
N LEU A 109 -9.38 -11.33 2.02
CA LEU A 109 -8.04 -10.82 1.73
C LEU A 109 -7.10 -11.16 2.88
N CYS A 110 -5.95 -11.75 2.57
CA CYS A 110 -4.85 -11.91 3.53
C CYS A 110 -3.84 -10.77 3.36
N VAL A 111 -3.68 -9.93 4.38
CA VAL A 111 -2.67 -8.88 4.41
C VAL A 111 -1.48 -9.37 5.23
N VAL A 112 -0.29 -9.38 4.64
CA VAL A 112 0.96 -9.72 5.32
C VAL A 112 1.85 -8.50 5.38
N TYR A 113 2.00 -7.94 6.57
CA TYR A 113 2.74 -6.69 6.81
C TYR A 113 4.05 -6.98 7.57
N HIS A 114 5.15 -6.42 7.08
CA HIS A 114 6.46 -6.54 7.73
C HIS A 114 7.34 -5.33 7.41
N ARG A 115 8.34 -5.07 8.25
CA ARG A 115 9.34 -4.01 8.02
C ARG A 115 10.04 -4.17 6.68
N PRO A 116 10.36 -3.07 5.98
CA PRO A 116 11.07 -3.17 4.71
C PRO A 116 12.50 -3.68 4.96
N ARG A 117 13.06 -4.40 3.99
CA ARG A 117 14.38 -5.02 4.09
C ARG A 117 15.19 -4.82 2.82
N LEU A 118 16.51 -4.70 2.97
CA LEU A 118 17.42 -4.74 1.83
C LEU A 118 17.76 -6.19 1.48
N LEU A 119 18.01 -6.42 0.19
CA LEU A 119 18.54 -7.69 -0.30
C LEU A 119 20.03 -7.52 -0.60
N ASN A 120 20.87 -8.30 0.07
CA ASN A 120 22.28 -8.45 -0.26
C ASN A 120 22.54 -9.92 -0.62
N GLY A 121 22.50 -10.22 -1.93
CA GLY A 121 22.46 -11.60 -2.41
C GLY A 121 21.21 -12.32 -1.89
N ARG A 122 21.42 -13.36 -1.06
CA ARG A 122 20.33 -14.12 -0.41
C ARG A 122 20.01 -13.65 1.01
N LYS A 123 20.77 -12.68 1.55
CA LYS A 123 20.59 -12.19 2.92
C LYS A 123 19.61 -11.02 2.94
N HIS A 124 18.63 -11.13 3.83
CA HIS A 124 17.77 -10.00 4.22
C HIS A 124 18.50 -9.17 5.27
N ILE A 125 18.57 -7.86 5.05
CA ILE A 125 19.17 -6.91 5.98
C ILE A 125 18.08 -5.95 6.43
N PHE A 126 17.79 -5.96 7.73
CA PHE A 126 16.88 -5.01 8.36
C PHE A 126 17.67 -3.83 8.93
N VAL A 127 16.97 -2.78 9.36
CA VAL A 127 17.60 -1.57 9.89
C VAL A 127 18.50 -1.87 11.09
N GLU A 128 18.09 -2.80 11.96
CA GLU A 128 18.83 -3.19 13.15
C GLU A 128 20.12 -3.95 12.82
N ASP A 129 20.25 -4.48 11.59
CA ASP A 129 21.45 -5.16 11.12
C ASP A 129 22.49 -4.20 10.52
N ILE A 130 22.17 -2.90 10.41
CA ILE A 130 23.06 -1.88 9.83
C ILE A 130 24.04 -1.41 10.93
N PRO A 131 25.36 -1.61 10.76
CA PRO A 131 26.34 -1.19 11.77
C PRO A 131 26.32 0.33 11.99
N SER A 132 26.34 0.73 13.26
CA SER A 132 26.52 2.12 13.66
C SER A 132 27.98 2.58 13.47
N GLY A 133 28.21 3.89 13.41
CA GLY A 133 29.56 4.46 13.43
C GLY A 133 30.31 4.51 12.09
N ARG A 134 29.67 4.15 10.97
CA ARG A 134 30.25 4.32 9.63
C ARG A 134 29.39 5.19 8.71
N LYS A 135 29.98 5.64 7.60
CA LYS A 135 29.22 6.29 6.53
C LYS A 135 28.21 5.28 5.95
N LEU A 136 26.94 5.67 6.00
CA LEU A 136 25.83 4.90 5.44
C LEU A 136 25.79 5.08 3.93
N THR A 137 25.46 4.00 3.21
CA THR A 137 25.11 4.05 1.80
C THR A 137 23.73 4.69 1.61
N GLU A 138 23.42 5.15 0.39
CA GLU A 138 22.10 5.73 0.11
C GLU A 138 20.96 4.72 0.31
N SER A 139 21.17 3.44 -0.03
CA SER A 139 20.17 2.39 0.22
C SER A 139 19.93 2.15 1.72
N GLU A 140 20.96 2.30 2.56
CA GLU A 140 20.83 2.18 4.01
C GLU A 140 20.11 3.38 4.63
N LYS A 141 20.45 4.59 4.21
CA LYS A 141 19.69 5.78 4.63
C LYS A 141 18.22 5.67 4.23
N TYR A 142 17.98 5.19 3.02
CA TYR A 142 16.64 4.98 2.49
C TYR A 142 15.85 3.96 3.31
N ILE A 143 16.42 2.78 3.60
CA ILE A 143 15.70 1.75 4.37
C ILE A 143 15.44 2.18 5.82
N ILE A 144 16.35 2.95 6.43
CA ILE A 144 16.14 3.54 7.76
C ILE A 144 14.92 4.46 7.75
N ARG A 145 14.85 5.39 6.79
CA ARG A 145 13.70 6.29 6.64
C ARG A 145 12.40 5.51 6.40
N MET A 146 12.41 4.57 5.46
CA MET A 146 11.21 3.81 5.13
C MET A 146 10.76 2.89 6.27
N THR A 147 11.68 2.37 7.08
CA THR A 147 11.29 1.58 8.26
C THR A 147 10.54 2.45 9.27
N SER A 148 10.98 3.69 9.48
CA SER A 148 10.26 4.64 10.33
C SER A 148 8.84 4.92 9.81
N GLU A 149 8.66 5.06 8.50
CA GLU A 149 7.33 5.25 7.91
C GLU A 149 6.44 4.01 7.99
N PHE A 150 7.00 2.82 7.74
CA PHE A 150 6.29 1.55 7.93
C PHE A 150 5.86 1.35 9.38
N ASP A 151 6.72 1.70 10.34
CA ASP A 151 6.40 1.61 11.77
C ASP A 151 5.21 2.50 12.14
N LYS A 152 5.15 3.75 11.63
CA LYS A 152 4.00 4.64 11.85
C LYS A 152 2.70 4.09 11.25
N VAL A 153 2.78 3.55 10.04
CA VAL A 153 1.63 2.96 9.35
C VAL A 153 1.15 1.70 10.06
N PHE A 154 2.07 0.85 10.51
CA PHE A 154 1.76 -0.33 11.30
C PHE A 154 1.09 0.03 12.63
N GLU A 155 1.66 0.98 13.38
CA GLU A 155 1.10 1.44 14.65
C GLU A 155 -0.33 1.97 14.47
N SER A 156 -0.54 2.78 13.43
CA SER A 156 -1.87 3.32 13.13
C SER A 156 -2.88 2.23 12.73
N MET A 157 -2.45 1.23 11.96
CA MET A 157 -3.24 0.05 11.66
C MET A 157 -3.58 -0.69 12.96
N TRP A 158 -2.58 -1.09 13.75
CA TRP A 158 -2.75 -1.81 15.01
C TRP A 158 -3.74 -1.11 15.96
N GLN A 159 -3.51 0.16 16.28
CA GLN A 159 -4.38 0.95 17.16
C GLN A 159 -5.81 1.07 16.62
N THR A 160 -5.97 1.21 15.30
CA THR A 160 -7.31 1.26 14.69
C THR A 160 -8.04 -0.06 14.83
N LEU A 161 -7.35 -1.17 14.59
CA LEU A 161 -7.93 -2.51 14.71
C LEU A 161 -8.29 -2.85 16.15
N GLU A 162 -7.43 -2.50 17.11
CA GLU A 162 -7.70 -2.62 18.54
C GLU A 162 -8.95 -1.83 18.95
N ARG A 163 -9.03 -0.54 18.56
CA ARG A 163 -10.20 0.32 18.82
C ARG A 163 -11.50 -0.23 18.21
N LEU A 164 -11.42 -0.93 17.09
CA LEU A 164 -12.56 -1.56 16.43
C LEU A 164 -12.93 -2.93 17.05
N ASN A 165 -12.30 -3.32 18.17
CA ASN A 165 -12.43 -4.63 18.81
C ASN A 165 -12.18 -5.79 17.84
N TRP A 166 -11.25 -5.61 16.92
CA TRP A 166 -10.90 -6.67 16.00
C TRP A 166 -10.05 -7.71 16.72
N THR A 167 -10.33 -8.99 16.47
CA THR A 167 -9.61 -10.10 17.12
C THR A 167 -8.21 -10.22 16.52
N ILE A 168 -7.26 -9.53 17.13
CA ILE A 168 -5.85 -9.52 16.76
C ILE A 168 -5.01 -10.16 17.88
N ALA A 169 -3.92 -10.83 17.52
CA ALA A 169 -3.09 -11.49 18.52
C ALA A 169 -2.30 -10.43 19.32
N PRO A 170 -2.31 -10.47 20.67
CA PRO A 170 -1.66 -9.45 21.49
C PRO A 170 -0.16 -9.28 21.25
N HIS A 171 0.51 -10.32 20.76
CA HIS A 171 1.95 -10.35 20.48
C HIS A 171 2.32 -9.87 19.06
N MET A 172 1.36 -9.37 18.27
CA MET A 172 1.64 -8.89 16.92
C MET A 172 2.66 -7.74 16.86
N PRO A 173 2.62 -6.73 17.76
CA PRO A 173 3.65 -5.70 17.79
C PRO A 173 5.05 -6.27 18.02
N ASP A 174 5.17 -7.30 18.87
CA ASP A 174 6.43 -7.98 19.14
C ASP A 174 6.92 -8.75 17.92
N VAL A 175 6.03 -9.45 17.20
CA VAL A 175 6.36 -10.16 15.96
C VAL A 175 6.90 -9.18 14.92
N TYR A 176 6.19 -8.07 14.71
CA TYR A 176 6.60 -7.02 13.77
C TYR A 176 7.97 -6.43 14.13
N THR A 177 8.17 -6.07 15.41
CA THR A 177 9.42 -5.49 15.90
C THR A 177 10.58 -6.47 15.83
N ASN A 178 10.34 -7.76 16.01
CA ASN A 178 11.34 -8.83 15.91
C ASN A 178 11.51 -9.35 14.46
N LYS A 179 11.29 -8.49 13.46
CA LYS A 179 11.52 -8.77 12.03
C LYS A 179 10.63 -9.88 11.45
N GLY A 180 9.52 -10.18 12.13
CA GLY A 180 8.53 -11.16 11.71
C GLY A 180 7.47 -10.56 10.80
N ASP A 181 6.68 -11.46 10.21
CA ASP A 181 5.58 -11.13 9.32
C ASP A 181 4.26 -11.17 10.12
N VAL A 182 3.51 -10.07 10.08
CA VAL A 182 2.18 -9.99 10.68
C VAL A 182 1.12 -10.29 9.63
N SER A 183 0.33 -11.32 9.85
CA SER A 183 -0.73 -11.74 8.93
C SER A 183 -2.12 -11.41 9.48
N LEU A 184 -2.92 -10.70 8.69
CA LEU A 184 -4.25 -10.23 9.06
C LEU A 184 -5.29 -10.63 8.00
N PRO A 185 -6.32 -11.42 8.36
CA PRO A 185 -7.43 -11.68 7.47
C PRO A 185 -8.41 -10.50 7.47
N PHE A 186 -8.82 -10.08 6.27
CA PHE A 186 -9.88 -9.10 6.05
C PHE A 186 -11.04 -9.78 5.32
N GLU A 187 -12.25 -9.55 5.82
CA GLU A 187 -13.47 -9.94 5.11
C GLU A 187 -13.65 -9.11 3.83
N LYS A 188 -14.44 -9.63 2.90
CA LYS A 188 -14.82 -8.87 1.70
C LYS A 188 -15.56 -7.59 2.10
N GLY A 189 -15.34 -6.52 1.34
CA GLY A 189 -16.01 -5.25 1.52
C GLY A 189 -15.05 -4.07 1.69
N ARG A 190 -15.58 -2.96 2.18
CA ARG A 190 -14.79 -1.74 2.38
C ARG A 190 -13.93 -1.87 3.65
N ILE A 191 -12.63 -1.57 3.51
CA ILE A 191 -11.67 -1.68 4.62
C ILE A 191 -11.59 -0.36 5.39
N ASN A 192 -11.52 0.79 4.69
CA ASN A 192 -11.55 2.08 5.37
C ASN A 192 -12.97 2.41 5.83
N LYS A 193 -13.26 2.18 7.12
CA LYS A 193 -14.53 2.57 7.73
C LYS A 193 -14.55 4.09 7.88
N ARG A 194 -15.47 4.74 7.16
CA ARG A 194 -15.89 6.12 7.46
C ARG A 194 -16.69 6.14 8.75
#